data_AF-A0A7X9DLT5-F1
#
_entry.id   AF-A0A7X9DLT5-F1
#
_cell.length_a   1.000
_cell.length_b   1.000
_cell.length_c   1.000
_cell.angle_alpha   90.00
_cell.angle_beta   90.00
_cell.angle_gamma   90.00
#
_symmetry.space_group_name_H-M   'P 1'
#
loop_
_entity.id
_entity.type
_entity.pdbx_description
1 polymer ?
#
loop_
_entity_poly.entity_id
_entity_poly.type
_entity_poly.pdbx_seq_one_letter_code
_entity_poly.pdbx_strand_id
1 'polypeptide(L)'
;PHLREGLKYVPREKVVILTKTHASTREEMKADLDRFRSEIGTDYIDIVLLHCMLDENWPAKKKGAMDYLSEAREKGIIKAHGVSCHTLKALKTAAANDWVQIDLARINPTGDNMDADVPTVIPILKKMKADGKGIIGMKIFGGGSLTNRVDECLRFILNQNYVDSFTIGVESREQLQEILRKIPELS
;
A
#
# COMPACT_ATOMS: atom_id res chain seq x y z
N PRO A 1 -6.06 -14.25 11.95
CA PRO A 1 -6.59 -14.34 13.34
C PRO A 1 -6.55 -12.99 14.08
N HIS A 2 -5.39 -12.32 14.16
CA HIS A 2 -5.23 -11.10 14.96
C HIS A 2 -6.14 -9.92 14.55
N LEU A 3 -6.30 -9.68 13.25
CA LEU A 3 -7.16 -8.58 12.78
C LEU A 3 -8.64 -8.80 13.15
N ARG A 4 -9.16 -10.02 12.98
CA ARG A 4 -10.54 -10.38 13.40
C ARG A 4 -10.75 -10.14 14.90
N GLU A 5 -9.79 -10.54 15.73
CA GLU A 5 -9.85 -10.29 17.18
C GLU A 5 -9.79 -8.80 17.51
N GLY A 6 -8.92 -8.03 16.83
CA GLY A 6 -8.83 -6.58 16.99
C GLY A 6 -10.13 -5.85 16.66
N LEU A 7 -10.86 -6.30 15.63
CA LEU A 7 -12.13 -5.71 15.20
C LEU A 7 -13.28 -5.89 16.21
N LYS A 8 -13.12 -6.73 17.25
CA LYS A 8 -14.10 -6.80 18.36
C LYS A 8 -14.07 -5.54 19.25
N TYR A 9 -12.99 -4.77 19.19
CA TYR A 9 -12.76 -3.60 20.05
C TYR A 9 -12.98 -2.26 19.33
N VAL A 10 -13.07 -2.26 18.00
CA VAL A 10 -13.23 -1.05 17.19
C VAL A 10 -14.32 -1.30 16.14
N PRO A 11 -15.33 -0.42 16.01
CA PRO A 11 -16.35 -0.56 14.98
C PRO A 11 -15.74 -0.66 13.58
N ARG A 12 -16.24 -1.60 12.77
CA ARG A 12 -15.66 -1.95 11.46
C ARG A 12 -15.58 -0.75 10.52
N GLU A 13 -16.56 0.13 10.55
CA GLU A 13 -16.67 1.34 9.74
C GLU A 13 -15.67 2.44 10.12
N LYS A 14 -15.04 2.35 11.29
CA LYS A 14 -13.99 3.29 11.75
C LYS A 14 -12.57 2.84 11.40
N VAL A 15 -12.42 1.69 10.74
CA VAL A 15 -11.11 1.12 10.37
C VAL A 15 -11.03 0.96 8.85
N VAL A 16 -9.91 1.38 8.26
CA VAL A 16 -9.58 1.09 6.86
C VAL A 16 -8.72 -0.17 6.82
N ILE A 17 -9.18 -1.21 6.13
CA ILE A 17 -8.44 -2.47 5.97
C ILE A 17 -7.84 -2.53 4.57
N LEU A 18 -6.51 -2.61 4.51
CA LEU A 18 -5.74 -2.87 3.29
C LEU A 18 -5.12 -4.27 3.37
N THR A 19 -5.42 -5.11 2.37
CA THR A 19 -4.76 -6.41 2.18
C THR A 19 -4.17 -6.55 0.78
N LYS A 20 -3.42 -7.62 0.53
CA LYS A 20 -2.75 -7.86 -0.75
C LYS A 20 -2.81 -9.33 -1.14
N THR A 21 -2.75 -9.60 -2.43
CA THR A 21 -2.77 -10.97 -2.99
C THR A 21 -1.77 -11.12 -4.14
N HIS A 22 -1.30 -12.34 -4.37
CA HIS A 22 -0.52 -12.73 -5.54
C HIS A 22 -1.36 -13.36 -6.66
N ALA A 23 -2.69 -13.39 -6.54
CA ALA A 23 -3.61 -13.89 -7.56
C ALA A 23 -3.32 -13.26 -8.93
N SER A 24 -3.49 -14.05 -9.98
CA SER A 24 -3.30 -13.69 -11.39
C SER A 24 -4.57 -13.94 -12.19
N THR A 25 -5.29 -15.00 -11.87
CA THR A 25 -6.56 -15.35 -12.52
C THR A 25 -7.77 -14.77 -11.77
N ARG A 26 -8.92 -14.80 -12.44
CA ARG A 26 -10.20 -14.39 -11.88
C ARG A 26 -10.60 -15.30 -10.71
N GLU A 27 -10.39 -16.60 -10.89
CA GLU A 27 -10.75 -17.65 -9.93
C GLU A 27 -9.90 -17.54 -8.66
N GLU A 28 -8.58 -17.31 -8.81
CA GLU A 28 -7.67 -17.06 -7.69
C GLU A 28 -8.08 -15.80 -6.92
N MET A 29 -8.35 -14.69 -7.63
CA MET A 29 -8.75 -13.45 -6.98
C MET A 29 -10.08 -13.61 -6.23
N LYS A 30 -11.06 -14.28 -6.84
CA LYS A 30 -12.33 -14.60 -6.17
C LYS A 30 -12.11 -15.41 -4.91
N ALA A 31 -11.35 -16.50 -5.01
CA ALA A 31 -11.05 -17.37 -3.88
C ALA A 31 -10.36 -16.60 -2.74
N ASP A 32 -9.40 -15.73 -3.07
CA ASP A 32 -8.72 -14.90 -2.09
C ASP A 32 -9.64 -13.87 -1.43
N LEU A 33 -10.50 -13.17 -2.18
CA LEU A 33 -11.45 -12.22 -1.56
C LEU A 33 -12.44 -12.93 -0.63
N ASP A 34 -12.98 -14.09 -1.03
CA ASP A 34 -13.88 -14.89 -0.20
C ASP A 34 -13.17 -15.35 1.08
N ARG A 35 -11.92 -15.82 0.95
CA ARG A 35 -11.09 -16.23 2.07
C ARG A 35 -10.75 -15.06 3.01
N PHE A 36 -10.31 -13.92 2.48
CA PHE A 36 -9.97 -12.74 3.29
C PHE A 36 -11.16 -12.25 4.09
N ARG A 37 -12.33 -12.12 3.47
CA ARG A 37 -13.57 -11.71 4.14
C ARG A 37 -13.96 -12.68 5.25
N SER A 38 -13.89 -13.99 4.96
CA SER A 38 -14.10 -15.02 5.96
C SER A 38 -13.11 -14.86 7.10
N GLU A 39 -11.80 -14.96 6.86
CA GLU A 39 -10.72 -14.88 7.87
C GLU A 39 -10.76 -13.61 8.73
N ILE A 40 -11.09 -12.45 8.13
CA ILE A 40 -11.19 -11.17 8.84
C ILE A 40 -12.53 -11.05 9.57
N GLY A 41 -13.59 -11.69 9.09
CA GLY A 41 -14.94 -11.57 9.62
C GLY A 41 -15.63 -10.28 9.20
N THR A 42 -15.55 -9.91 7.91
CA THR A 42 -16.11 -8.67 7.36
C THR A 42 -16.76 -8.89 6.00
N ASP A 43 -17.78 -8.07 5.69
CA ASP A 43 -18.48 -8.13 4.40
C ASP A 43 -17.80 -7.35 3.27
N TYR A 44 -16.89 -6.45 3.61
CA TYR A 44 -16.12 -5.68 2.63
C TYR A 44 -14.69 -5.44 3.09
N ILE A 45 -13.81 -5.15 2.12
CA ILE A 45 -12.43 -4.74 2.34
C ILE A 45 -12.23 -3.35 1.74
N ASP A 46 -11.57 -2.45 2.45
CA ASP A 46 -11.44 -1.08 1.96
C ASP A 46 -10.48 -1.01 0.76
N ILE A 47 -9.32 -1.66 0.84
CA ILE A 47 -8.30 -1.64 -0.21
C ILE A 47 -7.73 -3.04 -0.45
N VAL A 48 -7.67 -3.47 -1.72
CA VAL A 48 -6.97 -4.70 -2.14
C VAL A 48 -5.91 -4.38 -3.19
N LEU A 49 -4.66 -4.77 -2.91
CA LEU A 49 -3.55 -4.56 -3.84
C LEU A 49 -3.07 -5.86 -4.48
N LEU A 50 -2.74 -5.82 -5.77
CA LEU A 50 -1.91 -6.84 -6.40
C LEU A 50 -0.48 -6.72 -5.85
N HIS A 51 0.02 -7.77 -5.22
CA HIS A 51 1.24 -7.73 -4.45
C HIS A 51 2.48 -8.02 -5.28
N CYS A 52 3.53 -7.23 -5.05
CA CYS A 52 4.87 -7.47 -5.57
C CYS A 52 4.93 -7.40 -7.10
N MET A 53 4.50 -6.27 -7.68
CA MET A 53 4.67 -6.03 -9.11
C MET A 53 6.16 -5.78 -9.38
N LEU A 54 6.79 -6.70 -10.10
CA LEU A 54 8.22 -6.65 -10.41
C LEU A 54 8.51 -6.35 -11.88
N ASP A 55 7.55 -6.57 -12.77
CA ASP A 55 7.74 -6.56 -14.20
C ASP A 55 6.79 -5.59 -14.90
N GLU A 56 7.23 -4.91 -15.95
CA GLU A 56 6.39 -3.93 -16.68
C GLU A 56 5.17 -4.55 -17.36
N ASN A 57 5.22 -5.85 -17.67
CA ASN A 57 4.10 -6.59 -18.26
C ASN A 57 3.15 -7.19 -17.20
N TRP A 58 3.21 -6.71 -15.95
CA TRP A 58 2.27 -7.13 -14.91
C TRP A 58 0.79 -6.94 -15.30
N PRO A 59 0.36 -5.89 -16.05
CA PRO A 59 -1.05 -5.74 -16.38
C PRO A 59 -1.60 -6.90 -17.21
N ALA A 60 -0.83 -7.39 -18.20
CA ALA A 60 -1.24 -8.55 -18.99
C ALA A 60 -1.26 -9.82 -18.14
N LYS A 61 -0.24 -10.02 -17.29
CA LYS A 61 -0.13 -11.19 -16.41
C LYS A 61 -1.21 -11.25 -15.34
N LYS A 62 -1.76 -10.10 -14.95
CA LYS A 62 -2.75 -9.96 -13.87
C LYS A 62 -4.15 -9.64 -14.38
N LYS A 63 -4.40 -9.71 -15.70
CA LYS A 63 -5.67 -9.30 -16.30
C LYS A 63 -6.89 -9.96 -15.63
N GLY A 64 -6.87 -11.27 -15.41
CA GLY A 64 -8.00 -11.98 -14.79
C GLY A 64 -8.31 -11.49 -13.37
N ALA A 65 -7.25 -11.27 -12.58
CA ALA A 65 -7.36 -10.70 -11.23
C ALA A 65 -7.84 -9.24 -11.25
N MET A 66 -7.36 -8.43 -12.20
CA MET A 66 -7.79 -7.04 -12.39
C MET A 66 -9.28 -6.94 -12.77
N ASP A 67 -9.73 -7.77 -13.72
CA ASP A 67 -11.13 -7.83 -14.15
C ASP A 67 -12.05 -8.14 -12.96
N TYR A 68 -11.67 -9.10 -12.11
CA TYR A 68 -12.47 -9.43 -10.93
C TYR A 68 -12.45 -8.34 -9.85
N LEU A 69 -11.31 -7.68 -9.61
CA LEU A 69 -11.24 -6.57 -8.65
C LEU A 69 -12.14 -5.40 -9.07
N SER A 70 -12.19 -5.07 -10.36
CA SER A 70 -13.11 -4.04 -10.88
C SER A 70 -14.57 -4.40 -10.60
N GLU A 71 -14.98 -5.64 -10.91
CA GLU A 71 -16.33 -6.13 -10.63
C GLU A 71 -16.63 -6.19 -9.13
N ALA A 72 -15.68 -6.66 -8.32
CA ALA A 72 -15.82 -6.71 -6.86
C ALA A 72 -16.00 -5.30 -6.26
N ARG A 73 -15.38 -4.28 -6.86
CA ARG A 73 -15.57 -2.89 -6.48
C ARG A 73 -16.97 -2.39 -6.82
N GLU A 74 -17.46 -2.68 -8.03
CA GLU A 74 -18.83 -2.33 -8.43
C GLU A 74 -19.88 -2.99 -7.52
N LYS A 75 -19.62 -4.20 -7.04
CA LYS A 75 -20.48 -4.93 -6.09
C LYS A 75 -20.32 -4.49 -4.63
N GLY A 76 -19.41 -3.55 -4.34
CA GLY A 76 -19.13 -3.09 -2.96
C GLY A 76 -18.40 -4.10 -2.07
N ILE A 77 -17.89 -5.20 -2.63
CA ILE A 77 -17.06 -6.20 -1.92
C ILE A 77 -15.71 -5.57 -1.53
N ILE A 78 -15.19 -4.70 -2.40
CA ILE A 78 -14.06 -3.83 -2.09
C ILE A 78 -14.41 -2.37 -2.37
N LYS A 79 -13.71 -1.41 -1.75
CA LYS A 79 -13.92 0.02 -2.06
C LYS A 79 -12.91 0.56 -3.08
N ALA A 80 -11.65 0.12 -2.99
CA ALA A 80 -10.58 0.52 -3.89
C ALA A 80 -9.63 -0.66 -4.19
N HIS A 81 -8.94 -0.56 -5.33
CA HIS A 81 -7.92 -1.51 -5.74
C HIS A 81 -6.65 -0.83 -6.24
N GLY A 82 -5.56 -1.59 -6.32
CA GLY A 82 -4.29 -1.03 -6.72
C GLY A 82 -3.17 -2.05 -6.79
N VAL A 83 -1.94 -1.55 -6.66
CA VAL A 83 -0.72 -2.36 -6.72
C VAL A 83 0.23 -2.03 -5.59
N SER A 84 1.15 -2.95 -5.32
CA SER A 84 2.36 -2.72 -4.53
C SER A 84 3.55 -2.99 -5.45
N CYS A 85 4.27 -1.93 -5.84
CA CYS A 85 5.38 -2.01 -6.79
C CYS A 85 6.72 -2.26 -6.11
N HIS A 86 7.55 -3.10 -6.75
CA HIS A 86 8.84 -3.56 -6.22
C HIS A 86 9.98 -3.46 -7.26
N THR A 87 9.78 -2.75 -8.37
CA THR A 87 10.84 -2.31 -9.29
C THR A 87 10.45 -0.99 -9.98
N LEU A 88 11.44 -0.21 -10.42
CA LEU A 88 11.20 1.03 -11.17
C LEU A 88 10.32 0.79 -12.42
N LYS A 89 10.54 -0.31 -13.14
CA LYS A 89 9.75 -0.62 -14.34
C LYS A 89 8.28 -0.88 -14.00
N ALA A 90 8.00 -1.62 -12.92
CA ALA A 90 6.63 -1.85 -12.47
C ALA A 90 5.96 -0.56 -11.99
N LEU A 91 6.69 0.28 -11.25
CA LEU A 91 6.22 1.59 -10.78
C LEU A 91 5.87 2.52 -11.95
N LYS A 92 6.71 2.59 -12.98
CA LYS A 92 6.42 3.35 -14.21
C LYS A 92 5.17 2.84 -14.93
N THR A 93 5.02 1.51 -15.04
CA THR A 93 3.79 0.93 -15.58
C THR A 93 2.57 1.30 -14.75
N ALA A 94 2.65 1.24 -13.42
CA ALA A 94 1.56 1.61 -12.52
C ALA A 94 1.16 3.08 -12.67
N ALA A 95 2.15 3.97 -12.83
CA ALA A 95 1.90 5.38 -13.05
C ALA A 95 1.13 5.67 -14.34
N ALA A 96 1.45 4.94 -15.41
CA ALA A 96 0.84 5.08 -16.73
C ALA A 96 -0.47 4.29 -16.93
N ASN A 97 -0.91 3.49 -15.95
CA ASN A 97 -2.07 2.61 -16.09
C ASN A 97 -3.28 3.18 -15.33
N ASP A 98 -4.35 3.49 -16.06
CA ASP A 98 -5.58 4.09 -15.52
C ASP A 98 -6.37 3.16 -14.59
N TRP A 99 -6.12 1.85 -14.64
CA TRP A 99 -6.73 0.90 -13.71
C TRP A 99 -6.19 1.07 -12.27
N VAL A 100 -4.99 1.61 -12.10
CA VAL A 100 -4.38 1.77 -10.77
C VAL A 100 -5.00 2.96 -10.04
N GLN A 101 -5.77 2.70 -8.98
CA GLN A 101 -6.31 3.74 -8.09
C GLN A 101 -5.35 4.07 -6.94
N ILE A 102 -4.65 3.06 -6.42
CA ILE A 102 -3.72 3.19 -5.29
C ILE A 102 -2.40 2.48 -5.61
N ASP A 103 -1.28 3.11 -5.28
CA ASP A 103 0.04 2.47 -5.26
C ASP A 103 0.64 2.52 -3.86
N LEU A 104 1.03 1.36 -3.35
CA LEU A 104 1.89 1.23 -2.17
C LEU A 104 3.36 1.27 -2.64
N ALA A 105 3.94 2.47 -2.60
CA ALA A 105 5.26 2.76 -3.16
C ALA A 105 6.35 2.82 -2.08
N ARG A 106 7.57 2.41 -2.43
CA ARG A 106 8.72 2.47 -1.52
C ARG A 106 9.34 3.86 -1.57
N ILE A 107 9.41 4.53 -0.43
CA ILE A 107 9.89 5.92 -0.34
C ILE A 107 10.52 6.21 1.01
N ASN A 108 11.72 6.79 1.01
CA ASN A 108 12.48 7.23 2.17
C ASN A 108 13.57 8.25 1.71
N PRO A 109 14.25 8.97 2.62
CA PRO A 109 15.14 10.06 2.24
C PRO A 109 16.43 9.63 1.51
N THR A 110 16.78 8.35 1.50
CA THR A 110 18.11 7.88 1.07
C THR A 110 18.09 6.92 -0.12
N GLY A 111 16.92 6.40 -0.52
CA GLY A 111 16.83 5.39 -1.59
C GLY A 111 16.94 3.95 -1.09
N ASP A 112 17.10 3.74 0.22
CA ASP A 112 17.28 2.42 0.82
C ASP A 112 16.09 1.51 0.51
N ASN A 113 16.34 0.37 -0.12
CA ASN A 113 15.28 -0.57 -0.49
C ASN A 113 14.15 0.03 -1.36
N MET A 114 14.37 1.18 -2.02
CA MET A 114 13.43 1.78 -2.98
C MET A 114 13.51 1.13 -4.37
N ASP A 115 12.69 1.62 -5.29
CA ASP A 115 12.61 1.19 -6.68
C ASP A 115 13.76 1.73 -7.53
N ALA A 116 14.32 2.87 -7.14
CA ALA A 116 15.48 3.57 -7.67
C ALA A 116 15.95 4.62 -6.64
N ASP A 117 16.92 5.46 -7.00
CA ASP A 117 17.30 6.63 -6.21
C ASP A 117 16.12 7.61 -6.03
N VAL A 118 16.22 8.44 -4.98
CA VAL A 118 15.15 9.38 -4.59
C VAL A 118 14.78 10.37 -5.71
N PRO A 119 15.74 11.05 -6.39
CA PRO A 119 15.44 11.91 -7.54
C PRO A 119 14.70 11.21 -8.69
N THR A 120 14.89 9.90 -8.88
CA THR A 120 14.19 9.12 -9.89
C THR A 120 12.75 8.77 -9.50
N VAL A 121 12.52 8.39 -8.23
CA VAL A 121 11.18 7.92 -7.77
C VAL A 121 10.21 9.06 -7.54
N ILE A 122 10.65 10.18 -6.94
CA ILE A 122 9.78 11.29 -6.55
C ILE A 122 8.95 11.86 -7.72
N PRO A 123 9.52 12.15 -8.90
CA PRO A 123 8.74 12.68 -10.02
C PRO A 123 7.61 11.75 -10.47
N ILE A 124 7.81 10.42 -10.37
CA ILE A 124 6.80 9.44 -10.73
C ILE A 124 5.63 9.51 -9.75
N LEU A 125 5.90 9.51 -8.44
CA LEU A 125 4.86 9.60 -7.43
C LEU A 125 4.08 10.93 -7.49
N LYS A 126 4.79 12.04 -7.74
CA LYS A 126 4.15 13.35 -7.98
C LYS A 126 3.21 13.32 -9.18
N LYS A 127 3.64 12.69 -10.28
CA LYS A 127 2.77 12.50 -11.44
C LYS A 127 1.55 11.65 -11.11
N MET A 128 1.73 10.52 -10.43
CA MET A 128 0.61 9.65 -10.03
C MET A 128 -0.41 10.40 -9.18
N LYS A 129 0.05 11.21 -8.23
CA LYS A 129 -0.82 12.06 -7.42
C LYS A 129 -1.57 13.09 -8.27
N ALA A 130 -0.87 13.75 -9.20
CA ALA A 130 -1.49 14.72 -10.11
C ALA A 130 -2.54 14.07 -11.03
N ASP A 131 -2.34 12.79 -11.39
CA ASP A 131 -3.30 11.98 -12.15
C ASP A 131 -4.44 11.41 -11.28
N GLY A 132 -4.54 11.82 -10.00
CA GLY A 132 -5.62 11.45 -9.09
C GLY A 132 -5.46 10.09 -8.40
N LYS A 133 -4.28 9.45 -8.49
CA LYS A 133 -4.00 8.18 -7.80
C LYS A 133 -3.66 8.44 -6.33
N GLY A 134 -4.08 7.54 -5.45
CA GLY A 134 -3.70 7.53 -4.04
C GLY A 134 -2.31 6.91 -3.85
N ILE A 135 -1.48 7.54 -3.04
CA ILE A 135 -0.12 7.06 -2.77
C ILE A 135 0.04 6.69 -1.30
N ILE A 136 0.44 5.45 -1.04
CA ILE A 136 0.77 4.97 0.30
C ILE A 136 2.28 4.70 0.36
N GLY A 137 2.98 5.36 1.28
CA GLY A 137 4.41 5.15 1.50
C GLY A 137 4.70 3.88 2.30
N MET A 138 5.58 3.02 1.80
CA MET A 138 6.13 1.89 2.55
C MET A 138 7.66 1.95 2.62
N LYS A 139 8.23 1.15 3.53
CA LYS A 139 9.67 1.11 3.80
C LYS A 139 10.27 2.49 4.11
N ILE A 140 9.51 3.31 4.84
CA ILE A 140 9.98 4.66 5.21
C ILE A 140 11.25 4.62 6.06
N PHE A 141 11.50 3.52 6.77
CA PHE A 141 12.75 3.25 7.50
C PHE A 141 13.69 2.30 6.73
N GLY A 142 13.62 2.28 5.40
CA GLY A 142 14.53 1.50 4.56
C GLY A 142 14.42 -0.02 4.75
N GLY A 143 13.30 -0.52 5.26
CA GLY A 143 13.18 -1.95 5.62
C GLY A 143 14.08 -2.36 6.80
N GLY A 144 14.39 -1.41 7.70
CA GLY A 144 15.20 -1.63 8.90
C GLY A 144 16.54 -0.91 8.85
N SER A 145 17.07 -0.59 7.66
CA SER A 145 18.39 0.03 7.51
C SER A 145 18.46 1.47 8.03
N LEU A 146 17.33 2.16 8.16
CA LEU A 146 17.26 3.55 8.62
C LEU A 146 16.65 3.69 10.02
N THR A 147 16.65 2.62 10.82
CA THR A 147 16.11 2.64 12.20
C THR A 147 16.91 3.52 13.16
N ASN A 148 18.14 3.90 12.81
CA ASN A 148 18.94 4.91 13.53
C ASN A 148 18.67 6.36 13.05
N ARG A 149 17.78 6.56 12.06
CA ARG A 149 17.45 7.85 11.42
C ARG A 149 15.94 8.13 11.42
N VAL A 150 15.23 7.69 12.47
CA VAL A 150 13.77 7.78 12.57
C VAL A 150 13.24 9.19 12.31
N ASP A 151 13.77 10.21 12.98
CA ASP A 151 13.29 11.59 12.87
C ASP A 151 13.44 12.15 11.46
N GLU A 152 14.55 11.83 10.80
CA GLU A 152 14.79 12.23 9.42
C GLU A 152 13.80 11.58 8.47
N CYS A 153 13.55 10.27 8.63
CA CYS A 153 12.60 9.53 7.80
C CYS A 153 11.17 10.03 8.00
N LEU A 154 10.77 10.30 9.26
CA LEU A 154 9.45 10.86 9.57
C LEU A 154 9.30 12.27 9.02
N ARG A 155 10.26 13.17 9.25
CA ARG A 155 10.24 14.52 8.66
C ARG A 155 10.16 14.45 7.13
N PHE A 156 10.94 13.57 6.52
CA PHE A 156 10.92 13.39 5.09
C PHE A 156 9.52 13.00 4.61
N ILE A 157 8.92 11.92 5.14
CA ILE A 157 7.62 11.44 4.63
C ILE A 157 6.46 12.39 4.94
N LEU A 158 6.47 13.05 6.11
CA LEU A 158 5.43 14.00 6.53
C LEU A 158 5.40 15.26 5.66
N ASN A 159 6.54 15.66 5.09
CA ASN A 159 6.65 16.82 4.20
C ASN A 159 6.31 16.53 2.73
N GLN A 160 5.86 15.31 2.39
CA GLN A 160 5.50 14.97 1.00
C GLN A 160 4.00 15.14 0.75
N ASN A 161 3.62 16.25 0.11
CA ASN A 161 2.23 16.53 -0.28
C ASN A 161 1.64 15.58 -1.35
N TYR A 162 2.44 14.65 -1.86
CA TYR A 162 2.05 13.63 -2.83
C TYR A 162 1.93 12.23 -2.24
N VAL A 163 2.10 12.09 -0.92
CA VAL A 163 1.86 10.84 -0.17
C VAL A 163 0.63 11.04 0.70
N ASP A 164 -0.39 10.19 0.54
CA ASP A 164 -1.67 10.31 1.25
C ASP A 164 -1.65 9.62 2.62
N SER A 165 -0.85 8.57 2.75
CA SER A 165 -0.62 7.86 4.01
C SER A 165 0.66 7.04 3.93
N PHE A 166 1.11 6.47 5.04
CA PHE A 166 2.27 5.59 5.04
C PHE A 166 2.12 4.50 6.12
N THR A 167 2.85 3.41 5.93
CA THR A 167 2.86 2.27 6.87
C THR A 167 4.18 2.18 7.59
N ILE A 168 4.12 1.95 8.91
CA ILE A 168 5.28 1.68 9.75
C ILE A 168 5.08 0.32 10.43
N GLY A 169 6.07 -0.56 10.28
CA GLY A 169 6.12 -1.81 11.05
C GLY A 169 6.69 -1.55 12.44
N VAL A 170 6.08 -2.16 13.45
CA VAL A 170 6.55 -2.12 14.85
C VAL A 170 6.61 -3.53 15.41
N GLU A 171 7.63 -3.82 16.18
CA GLU A 171 7.88 -5.13 16.80
C GLU A 171 7.71 -5.08 18.33
N SER A 172 7.64 -3.88 18.92
CA SER A 172 7.45 -3.71 20.36
C SER A 172 6.48 -2.56 20.69
N ARG A 173 5.96 -2.57 21.93
CA ARG A 173 5.08 -1.49 22.41
C ARG A 173 5.84 -0.17 22.54
N GLU A 174 7.10 -0.23 22.91
CA GLU A 174 7.99 0.91 23.09
C GLU A 174 8.20 1.62 21.74
N GLN A 175 8.47 0.86 20.67
CA GLN A 175 8.57 1.40 19.31
C GLN A 175 7.26 2.08 18.89
N LEU A 176 6.11 1.45 19.17
CA LEU A 176 4.82 2.04 18.88
C LEU A 176 4.61 3.37 19.62
N GLN A 177 4.89 3.42 20.92
CA GLN A 177 4.77 4.65 21.72
C GLN A 177 5.72 5.74 21.23
N GLU A 178 6.95 5.38 20.85
CA GLU A 178 7.91 6.32 20.30
C GLU A 178 7.41 6.95 18.99
N ILE A 179 6.92 6.14 18.06
CA ILE A 179 6.37 6.62 16.78
C ILE A 179 5.15 7.51 17.00
N LEU A 180 4.21 7.10 17.87
CA LEU A 180 3.01 7.88 18.18
C LEU A 180 3.34 9.24 18.81
N ARG A 181 4.42 9.34 19.58
CA ARG A 181 4.91 10.61 20.13
C ARG A 181 5.60 11.47 19.08
N LYS A 182 6.46 10.88 18.23
CA LYS A 182 7.27 11.61 17.25
C LYS A 182 6.48 12.17 16.07
N ILE A 183 5.47 11.46 15.56
CA ILE A 183 4.69 11.93 14.41
C ILE A 183 4.14 13.35 14.62
N PRO A 184 3.39 13.66 15.71
CA PRO A 184 2.88 15.01 15.93
C PRO A 184 3.96 16.05 16.23
N GLU A 185 5.11 15.65 16.81
CA GLU A 185 6.25 16.56 17.07
C GLU A 185 6.98 16.99 15.77
N LEU A 186 6.87 16.19 14.71
CA LEU A 186 7.61 16.36 13.46
C LEU A 186 6.71 16.73 12.26
N SER A 187 5.40 16.86 12.48
CA SER A 187 4.40 17.26 11.48
C SER A 187 4.31 18.78 11.33
#